data_AF-A0A535PC35-F1
#
_entry.id   AF-A0A535PC35-F1
#
_cell.length_a   1.000
_cell.length_b   1.000
_cell.length_c   1.000
_cell.angle_alpha   90.00
_cell.angle_beta   90.00
_cell.angle_gamma   90.00
#
_symmetry.space_group_name_H-M   'P 1'
#
loop_
_entity.id
_entity.type
_entity.pdbx_description
1 polymer ?
#
loop_
_entity_poly.entity_id
_entity_poly.type
_entity_poly.pdbx_seq_one_letter_code
_entity_poly.pdbx_strand_id
1 'polypeptide(L)'
;MEEFLHPSDDLNEPLPPESQALLDRFKAYAVWHPRLLQVRTQVLDTVWEPADVVFVVVCGPSGVGKSKLAEVLTNRLNTPKPELNGQNPRRALLINTRPPDGELFHRTNFHQKGLTLLGKTTFDRHIKVDVATAEHLVEKKRARGKTTTRYPDDPEMRDVYEEELRRLRLRAVLLDEAQHLITSGDGKQPKDQLNWIKSMAIETGVLHVLIGTYDLLPFCNLDGQMARRGSEFHFARYHMEDENDCQAFRNAFSSLLKQ
;
A
#
# COMPACT_ATOMS: atom_id res chain seq x y z
N MET A 1 4.76 -54.02 -11.00
CA MET A 1 5.96 -53.17 -11.06
C MET A 1 5.61 -52.02 -11.98
N GLU A 2 4.93 -51.00 -11.44
CA GLU A 2 4.75 -49.71 -12.10
C GLU A 2 5.75 -48.77 -11.45
N GLU A 3 6.84 -48.54 -12.17
CA GLU A 3 7.86 -47.58 -11.79
C GLU A 3 7.30 -46.19 -12.14
N PHE A 4 6.89 -45.46 -11.11
CA PHE A 4 6.54 -44.05 -11.23
C PHE A 4 7.79 -43.30 -11.74
N LEU A 5 7.71 -42.81 -12.98
CA LEU A 5 8.60 -41.80 -13.54
C LEU A 5 8.50 -40.54 -12.67
N HIS A 6 9.33 -40.44 -11.63
CA HIS A 6 9.69 -39.15 -11.07
C HIS A 6 10.42 -38.38 -12.17
N PRO A 7 9.98 -37.16 -12.54
CA PRO A 7 10.78 -36.31 -13.41
C PRO A 7 12.14 -36.11 -12.75
N SER A 8 13.22 -36.30 -13.51
CA SER A 8 14.58 -36.05 -13.06
C SER A 8 14.70 -34.65 -12.45
N ASP A 9 15.58 -34.52 -11.44
CA ASP A 9 15.94 -33.28 -10.72
C ASP A 9 16.54 -32.17 -11.62
N ASP A 10 16.33 -32.19 -12.94
CA ASP A 10 16.76 -31.18 -13.91
C ASP A 10 16.01 -29.84 -13.77
N LEU A 11 15.12 -29.71 -12.78
CA LEU A 11 14.34 -28.49 -12.50
C LEU A 11 15.17 -27.32 -11.94
N ASN A 12 16.47 -27.50 -11.72
CA ASN A 12 17.37 -26.46 -11.22
C ASN A 12 18.26 -25.80 -12.29
N GLU A 13 18.16 -26.19 -13.56
CA GLU A 13 18.86 -25.48 -14.63
C GLU A 13 18.09 -24.23 -15.08
N PRO A 14 18.75 -23.09 -15.31
CA PRO A 14 18.10 -21.91 -15.85
C PRO A 14 17.49 -22.22 -17.21
N LEU A 15 16.25 -21.77 -17.43
CA LEU A 15 15.55 -21.96 -18.70
C LEU A 15 16.40 -21.45 -19.86
N PRO A 16 16.36 -22.12 -21.04
CA PRO A 16 16.96 -21.60 -22.26
C PRO A 16 16.54 -20.13 -22.48
N PRO A 17 17.41 -19.26 -23.03
CA PRO A 17 17.15 -17.82 -23.11
C PRO A 17 15.80 -17.45 -23.75
N GLU A 18 15.38 -18.20 -24.78
CA GLU A 18 14.08 -18.01 -25.43
C GLU A 18 12.90 -18.35 -24.51
N SER A 19 12.98 -19.48 -23.81
CA SER A 19 11.98 -19.90 -22.82
C SER A 19 11.92 -18.95 -21.63
N GLN A 20 13.07 -18.41 -21.19
CA GLN A 20 13.13 -17.40 -20.15
C GLN A 20 12.48 -16.09 -20.62
N ALA A 21 12.76 -15.64 -21.85
CA ALA A 21 12.13 -14.44 -22.42
C ALA A 21 10.61 -14.59 -22.57
N LEU A 22 10.13 -15.77 -22.99
CA LEU A 22 8.70 -16.10 -23.04
C LEU A 22 8.07 -16.07 -21.64
N LEU A 23 8.74 -16.66 -20.64
CA LEU A 23 8.29 -16.63 -19.25
C LEU A 23 8.22 -15.20 -18.70
N ASP A 24 9.22 -14.37 -19.00
CA ASP A 24 9.26 -12.99 -18.55
C ASP A 24 8.15 -12.16 -19.21
N ARG A 25 7.90 -12.38 -20.51
CA ARG A 25 6.76 -11.79 -21.22
C ARG A 25 5.43 -12.22 -20.61
N PHE A 26 5.28 -13.51 -20.30
CA PHE A 26 4.08 -14.06 -19.66
C PHE A 26 3.87 -13.46 -18.26
N LYS A 27 4.91 -13.41 -17.43
CA LYS A 27 4.88 -12.81 -16.08
C LYS A 27 4.58 -11.30 -16.11
N ALA A 28 5.07 -10.60 -17.13
CA ALA A 28 4.81 -9.17 -17.30
C ALA A 28 3.39 -8.89 -17.84
N TYR A 29 2.78 -9.86 -18.52
CA TYR A 29 1.46 -9.70 -19.11
C TYR A 29 0.37 -9.65 -18.04
N ALA A 30 -0.47 -8.62 -18.10
CA ALA A 30 -1.63 -8.47 -17.25
C ALA A 30 -2.88 -8.31 -18.11
N VAL A 31 -3.87 -9.17 -17.86
CA VAL A 31 -5.14 -9.14 -18.57
C VAL A 31 -6.04 -8.06 -17.97
N TRP A 32 -6.52 -7.16 -18.83
CA TRP A 32 -7.53 -6.17 -18.47
C TRP A 32 -8.91 -6.79 -18.49
N HIS A 33 -9.41 -7.15 -17.31
CA HIS A 33 -10.74 -7.72 -17.15
C HIS A 33 -11.72 -6.73 -16.50
N PRO A 34 -13.04 -6.90 -16.68
CA PRO A 34 -14.05 -5.93 -16.24
C PRO A 34 -13.95 -5.51 -14.77
N ARG A 35 -13.74 -6.47 -13.85
CA ARG A 35 -13.63 -6.18 -12.41
C ARG A 35 -12.39 -5.34 -12.07
N LEU A 36 -11.23 -5.62 -12.68
CA LEU A 36 -10.04 -4.78 -12.52
C LEU A 36 -10.30 -3.36 -13.01
N LEU A 37 -10.93 -3.22 -14.17
CA LEU A 37 -11.27 -1.91 -14.74
C LEU A 37 -12.24 -1.13 -13.84
N GLN A 38 -13.26 -1.80 -13.31
CA GLN A 38 -14.25 -1.21 -12.40
C GLN A 38 -13.59 -0.68 -11.14
N VAL A 39 -12.88 -1.53 -10.38
CA VAL A 39 -12.23 -1.12 -9.13
C VAL A 39 -11.18 -0.05 -9.38
N ARG A 40 -10.40 -0.18 -10.47
CA ARG A 40 -9.43 0.84 -10.87
C ARG A 40 -10.10 2.20 -11.11
N THR A 41 -11.20 2.23 -11.86
CA THR A 41 -11.92 3.47 -12.14
C THR A 41 -12.46 4.09 -10.85
N GLN A 42 -13.12 3.31 -9.99
CA GLN A 42 -13.63 3.77 -8.70
C GLN A 42 -12.53 4.39 -7.81
N VAL A 43 -11.37 3.73 -7.71
CA VAL A 43 -10.24 4.25 -6.94
C VAL A 43 -9.68 5.52 -7.58
N LEU A 44 -9.48 5.55 -8.91
CA LEU A 44 -8.97 6.73 -9.60
C LEU A 44 -9.90 7.93 -9.44
N ASP A 45 -11.20 7.74 -9.63
CA ASP A 45 -12.19 8.80 -9.49
C ASP A 45 -12.12 9.39 -8.08
N THR A 46 -12.03 8.53 -7.05
CA THR A 46 -11.85 8.98 -5.66
C THR A 46 -10.51 9.70 -5.43
N VAL A 47 -9.41 9.28 -6.08
CA VAL A 47 -8.11 9.99 -6.01
C VAL A 47 -8.16 11.37 -6.67
N TRP A 48 -8.94 11.52 -7.74
CA TRP A 48 -9.09 12.79 -8.45
C TRP A 48 -10.04 13.75 -7.73
N GLU A 49 -11.14 13.21 -7.20
CA GLU A 49 -12.24 13.92 -6.54
C GLU A 49 -12.61 13.22 -5.22
N PRO A 50 -11.78 13.36 -4.17
CA PRO A 50 -11.99 12.64 -2.91
C PRO A 50 -13.20 13.13 -2.09
N ALA A 51 -13.74 14.34 -2.36
CA ALA A 51 -14.73 14.98 -1.50
C ALA A 51 -14.29 14.93 -0.02
N ASP A 52 -15.08 14.29 0.87
CA ASP A 52 -14.76 14.09 2.29
C ASP A 52 -14.03 12.76 2.59
N VAL A 53 -13.74 11.96 1.57
CA VAL A 53 -13.06 10.67 1.69
C VAL A 53 -11.57 10.92 1.95
N VAL A 54 -11.07 10.40 3.06
CA VAL A 54 -9.65 10.52 3.45
C VAL A 54 -8.90 9.20 3.33
N PHE A 55 -9.62 8.07 3.23
CA PHE A 55 -9.05 6.77 2.95
C PHE A 55 -9.99 5.90 2.11
N VAL A 56 -9.41 5.00 1.32
CA VAL A 56 -10.13 3.98 0.53
C VAL A 56 -9.64 2.62 0.96
N VAL A 57 -10.55 1.66 1.14
CA VAL A 57 -10.23 0.24 1.35
C VAL A 57 -10.57 -0.52 0.08
N VAL A 58 -9.58 -1.22 -0.48
CA VAL A 58 -9.77 -2.19 -1.54
C VAL A 58 -9.49 -3.57 -0.98
N CYS A 59 -10.55 -4.35 -0.77
CA CYS A 59 -10.47 -5.67 -0.15
C CYS A 59 -10.82 -6.78 -1.13
N GLY A 60 -10.12 -7.90 -1.03
CA GLY A 60 -10.37 -9.05 -1.89
C GLY A 60 -9.55 -10.26 -1.48
N PRO A 61 -9.94 -11.47 -1.89
CA PRO A 61 -9.24 -12.68 -1.51
C PRO A 61 -7.84 -12.75 -2.15
N SER A 62 -6.97 -13.63 -1.64
CA SER A 62 -5.66 -13.85 -2.26
C SER A 62 -5.79 -14.36 -3.71
N GLY A 63 -4.87 -13.94 -4.57
CA GLY A 63 -4.82 -14.31 -5.98
C GLY A 63 -5.74 -13.54 -6.94
N VAL A 64 -6.56 -12.60 -6.46
CA VAL A 64 -7.51 -11.85 -7.33
C VAL A 64 -6.87 -10.72 -8.14
N GLY A 65 -5.60 -10.38 -7.89
CA GLY A 65 -4.87 -9.33 -8.63
C GLY A 65 -4.74 -7.97 -7.92
N LYS A 66 -4.90 -7.93 -6.58
CA LYS A 66 -4.79 -6.70 -5.78
C LYS A 66 -3.44 -5.97 -5.91
N SER A 67 -2.32 -6.67 -5.80
CA SER A 67 -0.99 -6.08 -5.97
C SER A 67 -0.81 -5.53 -7.39
N LYS A 68 -1.36 -6.25 -8.40
CA LYS A 68 -1.36 -5.76 -9.79
C LYS A 68 -2.19 -4.50 -9.95
N LEU A 69 -3.35 -4.41 -9.29
CA LEU A 69 -4.16 -3.19 -9.25
C LEU A 69 -3.36 -2.02 -8.62
N ALA A 70 -2.64 -2.26 -7.52
CA ALA A 70 -1.81 -1.25 -6.86
C ALA A 70 -0.71 -0.70 -7.78
N GLU A 71 0.00 -1.58 -8.49
CA GLU A 71 0.98 -1.21 -9.51
C GLU A 71 0.34 -0.40 -10.64
N VAL A 72 -0.79 -0.87 -11.18
CA VAL A 72 -1.51 -0.21 -12.27
C VAL A 72 -1.94 1.20 -11.88
N LEU A 73 -2.50 1.37 -10.68
CA LEU A 73 -2.92 2.67 -10.16
C LEU A 73 -1.72 3.61 -9.99
N THR A 74 -0.64 3.11 -9.39
CA THR A 74 0.59 3.88 -9.16
C THR A 74 1.22 4.34 -10.46
N ASN A 75 1.35 3.43 -11.43
CA ASN A 75 1.87 3.75 -12.76
C ASN A 75 0.98 4.77 -13.44
N ARG A 76 -0.35 4.59 -13.41
CA ARG A 76 -1.30 5.52 -14.03
C ARG A 76 -1.23 6.93 -13.43
N LEU A 77 -1.13 7.04 -12.11
CA LEU A 77 -1.05 8.32 -11.40
C LEU A 77 0.30 9.02 -11.59
N ASN A 78 1.36 8.26 -11.83
CA ASN A 78 2.70 8.77 -12.07
C ASN A 78 3.05 8.94 -13.56
N THR A 79 2.20 8.45 -14.48
CA THR A 79 2.43 8.60 -15.92
C THR A 79 2.30 10.08 -16.30
N PRO A 80 3.32 10.65 -16.97
CA PRO A 80 3.29 12.01 -17.51
C PRO A 80 2.08 12.22 -18.41
N LYS A 81 1.36 13.34 -18.23
CA LYS A 81 0.42 13.81 -19.26
C LYS A 81 1.12 14.89 -20.10
N PRO A 82 1.11 14.78 -21.44
CA PRO A 82 1.83 15.71 -22.32
C PRO A 82 1.38 17.16 -22.21
N GLU A 83 0.18 17.41 -21.66
CA GLU A 83 -0.41 18.74 -21.49
C GLU A 83 0.16 19.55 -20.31
N LEU A 84 0.98 18.93 -19.44
CA LEU A 84 1.60 19.60 -18.30
C LEU A 84 3.03 20.02 -18.66
N ASN A 85 3.18 21.27 -19.07
CA ASN A 85 4.44 21.97 -19.38
C ASN A 85 5.60 21.65 -18.41
N GLY A 86 6.34 20.56 -18.69
CA GLY A 86 7.62 20.22 -18.03
C GLY A 86 7.58 19.82 -16.55
N GLN A 87 6.44 19.93 -15.86
CA GLN A 87 6.31 19.44 -14.48
C GLN A 87 5.68 18.06 -14.47
N ASN A 88 6.50 17.05 -14.17
CA ASN A 88 6.09 15.66 -13.95
C ASN A 88 6.03 15.34 -12.45
N PRO A 89 5.06 15.86 -11.69
CA PRO A 89 4.98 15.49 -10.28
C PRO A 89 4.50 14.05 -10.20
N ARG A 90 5.35 13.19 -9.61
CA ARG A 90 4.92 11.91 -9.06
C ARG A 90 3.73 12.15 -8.14
N ARG A 91 2.56 11.58 -8.46
CA ARG A 91 1.31 11.81 -7.72
C ARG A 91 0.96 10.67 -6.77
N ALA A 92 1.64 9.54 -6.89
CA ALA A 92 1.38 8.36 -6.08
C ALA A 92 2.65 7.72 -5.53
N LEU A 93 2.53 7.23 -4.30
CA LEU A 93 3.54 6.40 -3.63
C LEU A 93 2.93 5.04 -3.31
N LEU A 94 3.57 3.96 -3.76
CA LEU A 94 3.20 2.59 -3.40
C LEU A 94 4.13 2.08 -2.29
N ILE A 95 3.55 1.61 -1.19
CA ILE A 95 4.27 1.00 -0.08
C ILE A 95 3.70 -0.39 0.16
N ASN A 96 4.51 -1.43 -0.01
CA ASN A 96 4.14 -2.77 0.44
C ASN A 96 4.31 -2.86 1.96
N THR A 97 3.24 -3.14 2.71
CA THR A 97 3.31 -3.28 4.17
C THR A 97 3.80 -4.68 4.55
N ARG A 98 4.54 -4.79 5.66
CA ARG A 98 5.08 -6.07 6.14
C ARG A 98 4.38 -6.47 7.43
N PRO A 99 4.24 -7.77 7.71
CA PRO A 99 3.92 -8.23 9.05
C PRO A 99 4.87 -7.57 10.06
N PRO A 100 4.38 -7.12 11.22
CA PRO A 100 5.26 -6.59 12.24
C PRO A 100 6.21 -7.68 12.74
N ASP A 101 7.49 -7.34 12.92
CA ASP A 101 8.49 -8.25 13.50
C ASP A 101 8.26 -8.48 15.03
N GLY A 102 7.29 -7.78 15.63
CA GLY A 102 6.88 -7.87 17.03
C GLY A 102 5.38 -7.65 17.22
N GLU A 103 4.94 -7.33 18.44
CA GLU A 103 3.51 -7.25 18.78
C GLU A 103 2.76 -6.06 18.13
N LEU A 104 3.49 -5.03 17.68
CA LEU A 104 2.93 -3.75 17.21
C LEU A 104 3.49 -3.35 15.84
N PHE A 105 2.67 -2.67 15.04
CA PHE A 105 3.11 -2.03 13.80
C PHE A 105 4.03 -0.82 14.05
N HIS A 106 5.21 -0.78 13.42
CA HIS A 106 6.21 0.28 13.62
C HIS A 106 6.00 1.46 12.67
N ARG A 107 5.34 2.53 13.14
CA ARG A 107 5.06 3.74 12.33
C ARG A 107 6.32 4.47 11.88
N THR A 108 7.36 4.53 12.72
CA THR A 108 8.64 5.12 12.33
C THR A 108 9.27 4.40 11.13
N ASN A 109 9.20 3.06 11.08
CA ASN A 109 9.69 2.28 9.94
C ASN A 109 8.83 2.54 8.67
N PHE A 110 7.52 2.71 8.84
CA PHE A 110 6.64 3.14 7.75
C PHE A 110 7.06 4.48 7.15
N HIS A 111 7.32 5.50 7.98
CA HIS A 111 7.77 6.82 7.52
C HIS A 111 9.13 6.75 6.82
N GLN A 112 10.09 6.04 7.40
CA GLN A 112 11.42 5.84 6.81
C GLN A 112 11.35 5.13 5.45
N LYS A 113 10.53 4.07 5.35
CA LYS A 113 10.29 3.36 4.09
C LYS A 113 9.66 4.27 3.05
N GLY A 114 8.64 5.05 3.43
CA GLY A 114 7.99 6.02 2.56
C GLY A 114 8.98 7.06 2.02
N LEU A 115 9.78 7.66 2.90
CA LEU A 115 10.81 8.64 2.53
C LEU A 115 11.87 8.05 1.60
N THR A 116 12.34 6.83 1.89
CA THR A 116 13.29 6.11 1.04
C THR A 116 12.72 5.90 -0.36
N LEU A 117 11.46 5.46 -0.46
CA LEU A 117 10.77 5.26 -1.73
C LEU A 117 10.51 6.57 -2.49
N LEU A 118 10.48 7.71 -1.81
CA LEU A 118 10.43 9.05 -2.41
C LEU A 118 11.81 9.57 -2.83
N GLY A 119 12.90 8.82 -2.56
CA GLY A 119 14.27 9.18 -2.92
C GLY A 119 14.99 10.02 -1.86
N LYS A 120 14.41 10.22 -0.68
CA LYS A 120 15.11 10.83 0.46
C LYS A 120 15.81 9.75 1.28
N THR A 121 17.12 9.62 1.07
CA THR A 121 17.99 8.70 1.82
C THR A 121 18.78 9.38 2.94
N THR A 122 18.86 10.72 2.92
CA THR A 122 19.55 11.54 3.94
C THR A 122 18.53 12.31 4.75
N PHE A 123 18.57 12.16 6.08
CA PHE A 123 17.75 12.95 7.00
C PHE A 123 18.66 13.96 7.70
N ASP A 124 18.36 15.25 7.53
CA ASP A 124 18.95 16.28 8.38
C ASP A 124 18.21 16.22 9.71
N ARG A 125 18.86 15.68 10.74
CA ARG A 125 18.24 15.54 12.05
C ARG A 125 18.24 16.93 12.69
N HIS A 126 17.18 17.69 12.47
CA HIS A 126 17.01 19.00 13.08
C HIS A 126 16.77 18.84 14.58
N ILE A 127 17.85 18.89 15.36
CA ILE A 127 17.78 18.99 16.81
C ILE A 127 17.12 20.33 17.13
N LYS A 128 15.83 20.30 17.47
CA LYS A 128 15.11 21.48 17.99
C LYS A 128 15.67 21.80 19.38
N VAL A 129 16.62 22.73 19.44
CA VAL A 129 17.12 23.28 20.71
C VAL A 129 16.18 24.42 21.10
N ASP A 130 15.50 24.26 22.24
CA ASP A 130 14.72 25.33 22.82
C ASP A 130 15.67 26.45 23.29
N VAL A 131 15.64 27.59 22.60
CA VAL A 131 16.56 28.73 22.83
C VAL A 131 16.40 29.29 24.26
N ALA A 132 15.25 29.07 24.91
CA ALA A 132 15.03 29.49 26.29
C ALA A 132 15.68 28.57 27.34
N THR A 133 16.10 27.36 26.95
CA THR A 133 16.62 26.33 27.87
C THR A 133 18.06 25.91 27.54
N ALA A 134 18.78 26.74 26.79
CA ALA A 134 20.13 26.46 26.31
C ALA A 134 21.19 26.34 27.43
N GLU A 135 20.88 26.70 28.68
CA GLU A 135 21.79 26.59 29.83
C GLU A 135 21.77 25.22 30.54
N HIS A 136 20.89 24.30 30.14
CA HIS A 136 20.82 22.96 30.74
C HIS A 136 21.09 21.84 29.73
N LEU A 137 22.19 21.97 28.99
CA LEU A 137 22.88 20.84 28.36
C LEU A 137 23.68 20.06 29.42
N VAL A 138 22.98 19.51 30.41
CA VAL A 138 23.47 18.32 31.13
C VAL A 138 22.68 17.17 30.56
N GLU A 139 23.36 16.22 29.92
CA GLU A 139 22.82 14.92 29.54
C GLU A 139 22.03 14.34 30.73
N LYS A 140 20.71 14.55 30.75
CA LYS A 140 19.82 13.76 31.60
C LYS A 140 19.81 12.37 30.99
N LYS A 141 20.80 11.55 31.37
CA LYS A 141 20.76 10.09 31.27
C LYS A 141 19.36 9.65 31.67
N ARG A 142 18.56 9.25 30.68
CA ARG A 142 17.19 8.78 30.92
C ARG A 142 17.29 7.63 31.91
N ALA A 143 16.57 7.76 33.03
CA ALA A 143 16.51 6.75 34.06
C ALA A 143 16.08 5.42 33.43
N ARG A 144 16.90 4.39 33.64
CA ARG A 144 16.67 3.01 33.24
C ARG A 144 15.50 2.48 34.08
N GLY A 145 14.27 2.64 33.60
CA GLY A 145 13.06 2.29 34.34
C GLY A 145 11.93 1.80 33.45
N LYS A 146 11.63 0.50 33.55
CA LYS A 146 10.49 -0.26 32.99
C LYS A 146 10.31 -0.19 31.46
N THR A 147 10.85 -1.22 30.81
CA THR A 147 10.59 -1.61 29.42
C THR A 147 9.12 -1.98 29.25
N THR A 148 8.26 -1.00 28.98
CA THR A 148 7.08 -1.25 28.15
C THR A 148 7.56 -1.12 26.72
N THR A 149 7.49 -2.20 25.95
CA THR A 149 7.79 -2.31 24.51
C THR A 149 6.84 -1.46 23.67
N ARG A 150 6.74 -0.16 23.95
CA ARG A 150 6.23 0.84 23.02
C ARG A 150 7.44 1.35 22.25
N TYR A 151 7.58 0.92 21.00
CA TYR A 151 8.44 1.64 20.08
C TYR A 151 8.00 3.12 20.11
N PRO A 152 8.91 4.06 20.42
CA PRO A 152 8.54 5.47 20.38
C PRO A 152 8.24 5.80 18.92
N ASP A 153 6.99 6.14 18.62
CA ASP A 153 6.66 6.88 17.41
C ASP A 153 7.57 8.11 17.40
N ASP A 154 8.41 8.26 16.38
CA ASP A 154 9.32 9.40 16.23
C ASP A 154 8.55 10.54 15.55
N PRO A 155 8.13 11.59 16.28
CA PRO A 155 7.31 12.64 15.70
C PRO A 155 8.07 13.43 14.62
N GLU A 156 9.38 13.57 14.73
CA GLU A 156 10.20 14.28 13.73
C GLU A 156 10.17 13.54 12.39
N MET A 157 10.22 12.20 12.42
CA MET A 157 10.12 11.38 11.20
C MET A 157 8.76 11.50 10.53
N ARG A 158 7.69 11.63 11.32
CA ARG A 158 6.35 11.87 10.80
C ARG A 158 6.25 13.25 10.15
N ASP A 159 6.73 14.30 10.82
CA ASP A 159 6.71 15.67 10.30
C ASP A 159 7.43 15.75 8.94
N VAL A 160 8.63 15.17 8.85
CA VAL A 160 9.42 15.13 7.59
C VAL A 160 8.68 14.36 6.50
N TYR A 161 8.05 13.23 6.84
CA TYR A 161 7.25 12.47 5.88
C TYR A 161 6.06 13.28 5.36
N GLU A 162 5.28 13.88 6.25
CA GLU A 162 4.10 14.67 5.87
C GLU A 162 4.48 15.93 5.06
N GLU A 163 5.56 16.60 5.42
CA GLU A 163 6.11 17.72 4.65
C GLU A 163 6.52 17.28 3.24
N GLU A 164 7.15 16.12 3.10
CA GLU A 164 7.54 15.61 1.80
C GLU A 164 6.36 15.26 0.90
N LEU A 165 5.33 14.63 1.46
CA LEU A 165 4.10 14.34 0.72
C LEU A 165 3.47 15.62 0.18
N ARG A 166 3.40 16.68 1.00
CA ARG A 166 2.89 18.01 0.61
C ARG A 166 3.79 18.68 -0.43
N ARG A 167 5.11 18.67 -0.23
CA ARG A 167 6.10 19.26 -1.13
C ARG A 167 6.02 18.69 -2.54
N LEU A 168 5.90 17.37 -2.64
CA LEU A 168 5.77 16.64 -3.90
C LEU A 168 4.34 16.68 -4.47
N ARG A 169 3.38 17.25 -3.73
CA ARG A 169 1.95 17.33 -4.11
C ARG A 169 1.38 15.96 -4.47
N LEU A 170 1.70 14.96 -3.66
CA LEU A 170 1.13 13.63 -3.83
C LEU A 170 -0.40 13.72 -3.69
N ARG A 171 -1.10 12.88 -4.44
CA ARG A 171 -2.56 12.70 -4.33
C ARG A 171 -2.91 11.43 -3.60
N ALA A 172 -2.08 10.39 -3.72
CA ALA A 172 -2.36 9.10 -3.12
C ALA A 172 -1.11 8.43 -2.52
N VAL A 173 -1.31 7.77 -1.39
CA VAL A 173 -0.40 6.76 -0.84
C VAL A 173 -1.15 5.42 -0.88
N LEU A 174 -0.63 4.47 -1.66
CA LEU A 174 -1.19 3.12 -1.81
C LEU A 174 -0.42 2.18 -0.90
N LEU A 175 -1.14 1.49 -0.01
CA LEU A 175 -0.60 0.50 0.92
C LEU A 175 -1.02 -0.89 0.46
N ASP A 176 -0.07 -1.69 -0.04
CA ASP A 176 -0.34 -3.09 -0.39
C ASP A 176 -0.14 -4.00 0.83
N GLU A 177 -0.88 -5.11 0.87
CA GLU A 177 -0.99 -6.03 2.01
C GLU A 177 -1.39 -5.34 3.34
N ALA A 178 -2.18 -4.27 3.26
CA ALA A 178 -2.48 -3.37 4.37
C ALA A 178 -3.17 -4.04 5.57
N GLN A 179 -3.65 -5.29 5.46
CA GLN A 179 -4.13 -6.04 6.61
C GLN A 179 -3.05 -6.22 7.69
N HIS A 180 -1.76 -6.13 7.36
CA HIS A 180 -0.67 -6.13 8.34
C HIS A 180 -0.70 -4.92 9.29
N LEU A 181 -1.44 -3.86 8.95
CA LEU A 181 -1.71 -2.75 9.86
C LEU A 181 -2.67 -3.13 10.98
N ILE A 182 -3.51 -4.15 10.76
CA ILE A 182 -4.54 -4.63 11.70
C ILE A 182 -3.99 -5.76 12.57
N THR A 183 -3.13 -6.61 12.00
CA THR A 183 -2.54 -7.77 12.69
C THR A 183 -1.48 -7.31 13.69
N SER A 184 -1.91 -6.94 14.89
CA SER A 184 -1.04 -6.62 16.02
C SER A 184 -1.81 -6.96 17.31
N GLY A 185 -1.15 -7.58 18.27
CA GLY A 185 -1.70 -8.59 19.19
C GLY A 185 -2.79 -8.18 20.20
N ASP A 186 -3.36 -6.97 20.11
CA ASP A 186 -4.37 -6.50 21.06
C ASP A 186 -5.56 -5.85 20.32
N GLY A 187 -6.78 -6.32 20.55
CA GLY A 187 -7.99 -5.99 19.76
C GLY A 187 -8.43 -4.51 19.75
N LYS A 188 -7.72 -3.62 20.43
CA LYS A 188 -7.95 -2.15 20.44
C LYS A 188 -7.21 -1.41 19.32
N GLN A 189 -6.29 -2.07 18.63
CA GLN A 189 -5.36 -1.42 17.70
C GLN A 189 -5.94 -1.00 16.34
N PRO A 190 -6.96 -1.63 15.74
CA PRO A 190 -7.46 -1.22 14.44
C PRO A 190 -7.97 0.23 14.41
N LYS A 191 -8.64 0.66 15.49
CA LYS A 191 -9.11 2.06 15.63
C LYS A 191 -7.95 3.04 15.71
N ASP A 192 -6.91 2.72 16.47
CA ASP A 192 -5.73 3.57 16.64
C ASP A 192 -4.92 3.70 15.35
N GLN A 193 -4.77 2.62 14.60
CA GLN A 193 -4.07 2.66 13.31
C GLN A 193 -4.85 3.45 12.27
N LEU A 194 -6.16 3.29 12.23
CA LEU A 194 -6.98 4.07 11.31
C LEU A 194 -7.05 5.55 11.69
N ASN A 195 -7.10 5.89 12.98
CA ASN A 195 -7.00 7.27 13.46
C ASN A 195 -5.65 7.90 13.08
N TRP A 196 -4.56 7.13 13.15
CA TRP A 196 -3.25 7.56 12.69
C TRP A 196 -3.22 7.85 11.18
N ILE A 197 -3.71 6.93 10.34
CA ILE A 197 -3.82 7.14 8.89
C ILE A 197 -4.66 8.38 8.56
N LYS A 198 -5.78 8.57 9.26
CA LYS A 198 -6.66 9.73 9.10
C LYS A 198 -5.96 11.04 9.45
N SER A 199 -5.25 11.05 10.57
CA SER A 199 -4.50 12.24 10.98
C SER A 199 -3.50 12.65 9.91
N MET A 200 -2.77 11.70 9.32
CA MET A 200 -1.87 11.98 8.19
C MET A 200 -2.61 12.45 6.95
N ALA A 201 -3.72 11.79 6.59
CA ALA A 201 -4.51 12.13 5.41
C ALA A 201 -5.10 13.54 5.49
N ILE A 202 -5.58 13.94 6.68
CA ILE A 202 -6.13 15.28 6.93
C ILE A 202 -5.02 16.33 6.89
N GLU A 203 -3.88 16.08 7.55
CA GLU A 203 -2.77 17.04 7.61
C GLU A 203 -2.10 17.26 6.24
N THR A 204 -2.02 16.21 5.42
CA THR A 204 -1.34 16.28 4.12
C THR A 204 -2.28 16.53 2.94
N GLY A 205 -3.58 16.27 3.09
CA GLY A 205 -4.55 16.24 2.00
C GLY A 205 -4.37 15.04 1.05
N VAL A 206 -3.59 14.02 1.45
CA VAL A 206 -3.27 12.87 0.61
C VAL A 206 -4.19 11.70 0.93
N LEU A 207 -4.84 11.15 -0.11
CA LEU A 207 -5.73 10.01 0.02
C LEU A 207 -4.91 8.73 0.29
N HIS A 208 -5.27 8.01 1.36
CA HIS A 208 -4.63 6.73 1.66
C HIS A 208 -5.46 5.57 1.12
N VAL A 209 -4.93 4.79 0.19
CA VAL A 209 -5.59 3.62 -0.42
C VAL A 209 -5.02 2.35 0.21
N LEU A 210 -5.82 1.68 1.04
CA LEU A 210 -5.47 0.46 1.77
C LEU A 210 -5.91 -0.74 0.95
N ILE A 211 -4.97 -1.51 0.43
CA ILE A 211 -5.22 -2.66 -0.44
C ILE A 211 -4.82 -3.93 0.32
N GLY A 212 -5.74 -4.89 0.43
CA GLY A 212 -5.46 -6.09 1.23
C GLY A 212 -6.59 -7.11 1.24
N THR A 213 -6.50 -8.05 2.17
CA THR A 213 -7.54 -9.08 2.37
C THR A 213 -8.81 -8.48 2.97
N TYR A 214 -9.86 -9.31 3.10
CA TYR A 214 -11.07 -8.92 3.82
C TYR A 214 -10.85 -8.68 5.32
N ASP A 215 -9.65 -8.93 5.84
CA ASP A 215 -9.28 -8.55 7.20
C ASP A 215 -9.26 -7.02 7.38
N LEU A 216 -9.27 -6.25 6.29
CA LEU A 216 -9.39 -4.79 6.28
C LEU A 216 -10.81 -4.26 6.53
N LEU A 217 -11.86 -5.10 6.37
CA LEU A 217 -13.25 -4.68 6.52
C LEU A 217 -13.60 -3.99 7.84
N PRO A 218 -12.99 -4.34 9.00
CA PRO A 218 -13.22 -3.61 10.23
C PRO A 218 -12.93 -2.10 10.08
N PHE A 219 -11.96 -1.66 9.29
CA PHE A 219 -11.67 -0.24 9.07
C PHE A 219 -12.86 0.59 8.59
N CYS A 220 -13.77 -0.01 7.82
CA CYS A 220 -14.98 0.65 7.33
C CYS A 220 -16.08 0.75 8.42
N ASN A 221 -16.07 -0.17 9.39
CA ASN A 221 -17.18 -0.40 10.32
C ASN A 221 -16.89 -0.01 11.79
N LEU A 222 -15.73 0.63 12.06
CA LEU A 222 -15.29 0.94 13.43
C LEU A 222 -16.05 2.09 14.13
N ASP A 223 -16.69 3.02 13.40
CA ASP A 223 -17.51 4.10 13.97
C ASP A 223 -18.39 4.77 12.89
N GLY A 224 -19.56 5.32 13.26
CA GLY A 224 -20.49 5.97 12.32
C GLY A 224 -19.95 7.24 11.66
N GLN A 225 -18.98 7.91 12.29
CA GLN A 225 -18.21 8.99 11.68
C GLN A 225 -17.17 8.49 10.67
N MET A 226 -16.67 7.26 10.87
CA MET A 226 -15.62 6.66 10.06
C MET A 226 -16.17 6.11 8.74
N ALA A 227 -17.41 5.61 8.73
CA ALA A 227 -18.11 5.16 7.54
C ALA A 227 -18.32 6.26 6.47
N ARG A 228 -18.33 7.54 6.86
CA ARG A 228 -18.56 8.68 5.93
C ARG A 228 -17.30 9.17 5.24
N ARG A 229 -16.13 8.94 5.84
CA ARG A 229 -14.83 9.41 5.34
C ARG A 229 -13.97 8.28 4.77
N GLY A 230 -14.50 7.06 4.76
CA GLY A 230 -13.92 5.88 4.13
C GLY A 230 -14.77 5.47 2.94
N SER A 231 -14.13 4.98 1.88
CA SER A 231 -14.83 4.26 0.81
C SER A 231 -14.33 2.84 0.72
N GLU A 232 -15.21 1.92 0.39
CA GLU A 232 -14.90 0.49 0.30
C GLU A 232 -15.19 -0.03 -1.10
N PHE A 233 -14.21 -0.70 -1.70
CA PHE A 233 -14.35 -1.36 -2.99
C PHE A 233 -13.94 -2.83 -2.86
N HIS A 234 -14.84 -3.72 -3.27
CA HIS A 234 -14.59 -5.17 -3.25
C HIS A 234 -13.97 -5.61 -4.57
N PHE A 235 -12.76 -6.15 -4.50
CA PHE A 235 -12.15 -6.87 -5.60
C PHE A 235 -12.43 -8.38 -5.46
N ALA A 236 -13.67 -8.78 -5.75
CA ALA A 236 -14.16 -10.14 -5.55
C ALA A 236 -13.65 -11.13 -6.63
N ARG A 237 -13.71 -12.44 -6.31
CA ARG A 237 -13.48 -13.55 -7.27
C ARG A 237 -14.68 -13.71 -8.22
N TYR A 238 -14.43 -14.21 -9.42
CA TYR A 238 -15.49 -14.62 -10.33
C TYR A 238 -16.38 -15.69 -9.69
N HIS A 239 -17.69 -15.55 -9.87
CA HIS A 239 -18.70 -16.50 -9.45
C HIS A 239 -19.20 -17.30 -10.67
N MET A 240 -19.19 -18.62 -10.54
CA MET A 240 -19.66 -19.52 -11.61
C MET A 240 -21.17 -19.39 -11.88
N GLU A 241 -21.93 -18.87 -10.92
CA GLU A 241 -23.36 -18.66 -11.01
C GLU A 241 -23.73 -17.36 -11.74
N ASP A 242 -22.75 -16.46 -11.95
CA ASP A 242 -22.94 -15.23 -12.71
C ASP A 242 -22.41 -15.41 -14.14
N GLU A 243 -23.31 -15.36 -15.11
CA GLU A 243 -22.96 -15.51 -16.54
C GLU A 243 -22.02 -14.39 -17.00
N ASN A 244 -22.12 -13.17 -16.44
CA ASN A 244 -21.22 -12.07 -16.78
C ASN A 244 -19.79 -12.35 -16.31
N ASP A 245 -19.65 -12.94 -15.12
CA ASP A 245 -18.35 -13.37 -14.60
C ASP A 245 -17.77 -14.52 -15.43
N CYS A 246 -18.60 -15.50 -15.80
CA CYS A 246 -18.19 -16.58 -16.70
C CYS A 246 -17.67 -16.03 -18.03
N GLN A 247 -18.40 -15.09 -18.63
CA GLN A 247 -17.98 -14.46 -19.88
C GLN A 247 -16.72 -13.62 -19.70
N ALA A 248 -16.61 -12.84 -18.63
CA ALA A 248 -15.43 -12.04 -18.30
C ALA A 248 -14.19 -12.94 -18.13
N PHE A 249 -14.34 -14.07 -17.44
CA PHE A 249 -13.29 -15.06 -17.27
C PHE A 249 -12.88 -15.70 -18.61
N ARG A 250 -13.83 -16.14 -19.43
CA ARG A 250 -13.55 -16.70 -20.78
C ARG A 250 -12.77 -15.70 -21.65
N ASN A 251 -13.17 -14.44 -21.65
CA ASN A 251 -12.49 -13.37 -22.39
C ASN A 251 -11.07 -13.14 -21.86
N ALA A 252 -10.91 -13.12 -20.54
CA ALA A 252 -9.62 -12.94 -19.90
C ALA A 252 -8.66 -14.10 -20.23
N PHE A 253 -9.15 -15.34 -20.12
CA PHE A 253 -8.40 -16.54 -20.45
C PHE A 253 -8.04 -16.60 -21.95
N SER A 254 -8.97 -16.27 -22.84
CA SER A 254 -8.69 -16.18 -24.28
C SER A 254 -7.62 -15.12 -24.60
N SER A 255 -7.60 -14.01 -23.88
CA SER A 255 -6.57 -12.96 -24.04
C SER A 255 -5.19 -13.45 -23.60
N LEU A 256 -5.14 -14.24 -22.53
CA LEU A 256 -3.92 -14.88 -22.04
C LEU A 256 -3.36 -15.90 -23.05
N LEU A 257 -4.21 -16.72 -23.66
CA LEU A 257 -3.79 -17.72 -24.66
C LEU A 257 -3.24 -17.13 -25.97
N LYS A 258 -3.48 -15.84 -26.22
CA LYS A 258 -2.99 -15.15 -27.43
C LYS A 258 -1.60 -14.52 -27.25
N GLN A 259 -1.03 -14.57 -26.04
CA GLN A 259 0.30 -14.02 -25.75
C GLN A 259 1.39 -15.03 -26.02
#